data_AF-A0A1G7L305-F1
#
_entry.id   AF-A0A1G7L305-F1
#
_cell.length_a   1.000
_cell.length_b   1.000
_cell.length_c   1.000
_cell.angle_alpha   90.00
_cell.angle_beta   90.00
_cell.angle_gamma   90.00
#
_symmetry.space_group_name_H-M   'P 1'
#
loop_
_entity.id
_entity.type
_entity.pdbx_description
1 polymer ?
#
loop_
_entity_poly.entity_id
_entity_poly.type
_entity_poly.pdbx_seq_one_letter_code
_entity_poly.pdbx_strand_id
1 'polypeptide(L)'
;MTVENSPAGRWRPAIDALTVGLAAHLGDRATVVNATEMEEAFSCLVRGPEPSGPLQVGWEAVLGMEHYDGKPHVSATLFLYSRGRRLRLDDQRGSYLEIVYDGPLDGSGTWRDLGWLQDDFGEFDAHDRFGG
;
A
#
# COMPACT_ATOMS: atom_id res chain seq x y z
N MET A 1 16.96 -21.14 5.81
CA MET A 1 17.00 -19.76 5.29
C MET A 1 16.87 -18.86 6.50
N THR A 2 17.98 -18.32 6.96
CA THR A 2 18.06 -17.51 8.18
C THR A 2 17.48 -16.14 7.83
N VAL A 3 16.39 -15.74 8.48
CA VAL A 3 15.87 -14.38 8.38
C VAL A 3 16.86 -13.50 9.13
N GLU A 4 17.81 -12.91 8.42
CA GLU A 4 18.66 -11.86 8.99
C GLU A 4 17.79 -10.64 9.26
N ASN A 5 17.49 -10.42 10.54
CA ASN A 5 16.84 -9.20 11.00
C ASN A 5 17.76 -8.02 10.65
N SER A 6 17.35 -7.23 9.66
CA SER A 6 17.95 -5.92 9.44
C SER A 6 17.82 -5.04 10.68
N PRO A 7 18.73 -4.08 10.91
CA PRO A 7 18.58 -3.14 12.00
C PRO A 7 17.23 -2.42 11.85
N ALA A 8 16.36 -2.64 12.83
CA ALA A 8 15.01 -2.11 12.84
C ALA A 8 15.03 -0.60 12.56
N GLY A 9 14.22 -0.15 11.59
CA GLY A 9 14.07 1.26 11.26
C GLY A 9 15.02 1.79 10.18
N ARG A 10 15.83 0.96 9.53
CA ARG A 10 16.68 1.43 8.41
C ARG A 10 15.86 1.99 7.24
N TRP A 11 14.67 1.42 7.00
CA TRP A 11 13.77 1.86 5.93
C TRP A 11 12.87 3.00 6.36
N ARG A 12 12.91 3.40 7.65
CA ARG A 12 11.98 4.37 8.20
C ARG A 12 11.95 5.70 7.43
N PRO A 13 13.09 6.31 7.05
CA PRO A 13 13.08 7.54 6.26
C PRO A 13 12.41 7.37 4.89
N ALA A 14 12.64 6.23 4.22
CA ALA A 14 12.03 5.93 2.93
C ALA A 14 10.52 5.68 3.07
N ILE A 15 10.10 4.88 4.05
CA ILE A 15 8.70 4.61 4.36
C ILE A 15 7.95 5.91 4.63
N ASP A 16 8.51 6.78 5.48
CA ASP A 16 7.88 8.06 5.82
C ASP A 16 7.77 8.97 4.57
N ALA A 17 8.84 9.10 3.76
CA ALA A 17 8.83 9.90 2.55
C ALA A 17 7.84 9.39 1.48
N LEU A 18 7.83 8.07 1.24
CA LEU A 18 6.93 7.43 0.28
C LEU A 18 5.47 7.52 0.74
N THR A 19 5.20 7.37 2.04
CA THR A 19 3.84 7.51 2.59
C THR A 19 3.33 8.94 2.42
N VAL A 20 4.17 9.95 2.64
CA VAL A 20 3.81 11.36 2.39
C VAL A 20 3.52 11.59 0.91
N GLY A 21 4.34 11.04 0.01
CA GLY A 21 4.11 11.12 -1.43
C GLY A 21 2.80 10.45 -1.86
N LEU A 22 2.52 9.25 -1.34
CA LEU A 22 1.28 8.52 -1.63
C LEU A 22 0.05 9.28 -1.13
N ALA A 23 0.12 9.84 0.08
CA ALA A 23 -0.92 10.71 0.62
C ALA A 23 -1.22 11.90 -0.31
N ALA A 24 -0.17 12.59 -0.75
CA ALA A 24 -0.31 13.71 -1.68
C ALA A 24 -0.91 13.29 -3.02
N HIS A 25 -0.51 12.13 -3.56
CA HIS A 25 -1.04 11.56 -4.80
C HIS A 25 -2.53 11.22 -4.69
N LEU A 26 -2.95 10.61 -3.58
CA LEU A 26 -4.34 10.25 -3.31
C LEU A 26 -5.21 11.47 -2.94
N GLY A 27 -4.60 12.63 -2.67
CA GLY A 27 -5.30 13.81 -2.19
C GLY A 27 -5.92 13.64 -0.80
N ASP A 28 -5.37 12.73 0.02
CA ASP A 28 -5.89 12.37 1.34
C ASP A 28 -4.76 12.09 2.33
N ARG A 29 -5.05 12.01 3.64
CA ARG A 29 -4.05 11.65 4.66
C ARG A 29 -3.75 10.16 4.63
N ALA A 30 -2.49 9.80 4.85
CA ALA A 30 -2.06 8.42 5.00
C ALA A 30 -1.31 8.24 6.32
N THR A 31 -1.54 7.10 6.98
CA THR A 31 -0.84 6.72 8.22
C THR A 31 -0.29 5.30 8.07
N VAL A 32 0.99 5.11 8.40
CA VAL A 32 1.58 3.77 8.52
C VAL A 32 1.07 3.10 9.79
N VAL A 33 0.34 2.01 9.65
CA VAL A 33 -0.24 1.22 10.75
C VAL A 33 0.76 0.20 11.28
N ASN A 34 1.44 -0.49 10.36
CA ASN A 34 2.48 -1.48 10.66
C ASN A 34 3.51 -1.49 9.53
N ALA A 35 4.73 -1.88 9.84
CA ALA A 35 5.83 -2.06 8.89
C ALA A 35 6.60 -3.35 9.20
N THR A 36 6.79 -4.17 8.18
CA THR A 36 7.71 -5.31 8.18
C THR A 36 8.92 -4.92 7.33
N GLU A 37 10.10 -4.89 7.94
CA GLU A 37 11.35 -4.55 7.26
C GLU A 37 12.22 -5.80 7.07
N MET A 38 12.79 -5.94 5.87
CA MET A 38 13.74 -6.99 5.51
C MET A 38 15.03 -6.36 4.98
N GLU A 39 16.05 -7.19 4.73
CA GLU A 39 17.37 -6.74 4.27
C GLU A 39 17.38 -6.07 2.90
N GLU A 40 16.40 -6.31 2.03
CA GLU A 40 16.35 -5.63 0.73
C GLU A 40 14.91 -5.27 0.32
N ALA A 41 14.01 -5.24 1.31
CA ALA A 41 12.59 -5.02 1.08
C ALA A 41 11.91 -4.43 2.32
N PHE A 42 10.73 -3.85 2.13
CA PHE A 42 9.79 -3.60 3.22
C PHE A 42 8.34 -3.78 2.73
N SER A 43 7.44 -4.03 3.66
CA SER A 43 6.00 -4.04 3.43
C SER A 43 5.30 -3.33 4.57
N CYS A 44 4.47 -2.34 4.25
CA CYS A 44 3.79 -1.48 5.20
C CYS A 44 2.28 -1.54 4.96
N LEU A 45 1.51 -1.71 6.03
CA LEU A 45 0.09 -1.40 6.00
C LEU A 45 -0.07 0.10 6.17
N VAL A 46 -0.65 0.76 5.18
CA VAL A 46 -0.95 2.18 5.16
C VAL A 46 -2.47 2.35 5.13
N ARG A 47 -2.99 3.32 5.89
CA ARG A 47 -4.44 3.56 6.00
C ARG A 47 -4.77 5.04 5.81
N GLY A 48 -5.90 5.28 5.16
CA GLY A 48 -6.56 6.58 5.12
C GLY A 48 -7.17 7.01 6.46
N PRO A 49 -7.92 8.12 6.49
CA PRO A 49 -8.73 8.49 7.63
C PRO A 49 -9.82 7.44 7.93
N GLU A 50 -10.34 7.45 9.16
CA GLU A 50 -11.51 6.66 9.49
C GLU A 50 -12.71 7.02 8.58
N PRO A 51 -13.42 6.03 8.03
CA PRO A 51 -14.57 6.29 7.17
C PRO A 51 -15.64 7.12 7.89
N SER A 52 -16.14 8.16 7.23
CA SER A 52 -17.18 9.03 7.79
C SER A 52 -18.27 9.33 6.76
N GLY A 53 -19.38 9.92 7.22
CA GLY A 53 -20.52 10.25 6.37
C GLY A 53 -21.40 9.05 5.98
N PRO A 54 -22.39 9.25 5.12
CA PRO A 54 -23.44 8.25 4.86
C PRO A 54 -22.94 7.01 4.09
N LEU A 55 -21.90 7.17 3.27
CA LEU A 55 -21.30 6.07 2.51
C LEU A 55 -20.21 5.32 3.27
N GLN A 56 -19.65 5.93 4.33
CA GLN A 56 -18.55 5.37 5.12
C GLN A 56 -17.47 4.73 4.24
N VAL A 57 -16.95 5.52 3.29
CA VAL A 57 -15.86 5.08 2.40
C VAL A 57 -14.52 5.33 3.09
N GLY A 58 -13.65 4.33 3.06
CA GLY A 58 -12.25 4.45 3.47
C GLY A 58 -11.36 3.54 2.65
N TRP A 59 -10.06 3.61 2.91
CA TRP A 59 -9.06 2.87 2.15
C TRP A 59 -7.91 2.37 3.03
N GLU A 60 -7.36 1.24 2.62
CA GLU A 60 -6.09 0.70 3.11
C GLU A 60 -5.23 0.36 1.89
N ALA A 61 -3.92 0.38 2.07
CA ALA A 61 -2.98 -0.03 1.05
C ALA A 61 -1.83 -0.81 1.66
N VAL A 62 -1.33 -1.80 0.92
CA VAL A 62 -0.03 -2.41 1.20
C VAL A 62 0.99 -1.64 0.39
N LEU A 63 1.82 -0.83 1.06
CA LEU A 63 2.95 -0.12 0.48
C LEU A 63 4.19 -1.01 0.58
N GLY A 64 4.69 -1.47 -0.55
CA GLY A 64 5.82 -2.38 -0.66
C GLY A 64 7.00 -1.76 -1.39
N MET A 65 8.19 -2.26 -1.05
CA MET A 65 9.38 -2.10 -1.87
C MET A 65 10.10 -3.43 -1.93
N GLU A 66 10.48 -3.83 -3.14
CA GLU A 66 11.35 -4.97 -3.41
C GLU A 66 12.38 -4.61 -4.48
N HIS A 67 13.40 -5.45 -4.66
CA HIS A 67 14.36 -5.26 -5.75
C HIS A 67 13.98 -6.09 -6.97
N TYR A 68 13.80 -5.41 -8.11
CA TYR A 68 13.64 -6.03 -9.41
C TYR A 68 14.79 -5.60 -10.33
N ASP A 69 15.50 -6.56 -10.93
CA ASP A 69 16.70 -6.32 -11.75
C ASP A 69 17.74 -5.39 -11.09
N GLY A 70 17.95 -5.57 -9.77
CA GLY A 70 18.91 -4.80 -8.99
C GLY A 70 18.51 -3.35 -8.73
N LYS A 71 17.24 -2.98 -8.99
CA LYS A 71 16.69 -1.65 -8.72
C LYS A 71 15.52 -1.76 -7.76
N PRO A 72 15.33 -0.79 -6.85
CA PRO A 72 14.15 -0.75 -6.01
C PRO A 72 12.92 -0.51 -6.88
N HIS A 73 11.93 -1.37 -6.72
CA HIS A 73 10.59 -1.24 -7.26
C HIS A 73 9.66 -0.96 -6.09
N VAL A 74 8.91 0.14 -6.16
CA VAL A 74 7.99 0.57 -5.10
C VAL A 74 6.59 0.61 -5.67
N SER A 75 5.66 -0.02 -4.97
CA SER A 75 4.25 0.04 -5.30
C SER A 75 3.34 0.05 -4.07
N ALA A 76 2.10 0.46 -4.28
CA ALA A 76 1.03 0.43 -3.32
C ALA A 76 -0.18 -0.28 -3.94
N THR A 77 -0.58 -1.38 -3.33
CA THR A 77 -1.80 -2.11 -3.64
C THR A 77 -2.91 -1.56 -2.74
N LEU A 78 -3.83 -0.76 -3.31
CA LEU A 78 -4.88 -0.06 -2.58
C LEU A 78 -6.22 -0.77 -2.67
N PHE A 79 -6.90 -0.87 -1.53
CA PHE A 79 -8.25 -1.41 -1.38
C PHE A 79 -9.21 -0.32 -0.90
N LEU A 80 -10.40 -0.28 -1.48
CA LEU A 80 -11.49 0.57 -1.02
C LEU A 80 -12.46 -0.23 -0.17
N TYR A 81 -13.06 0.43 0.80
CA TYR A 81 -14.04 -0.15 1.71
C TYR A 81 -15.27 0.76 1.80
N SER A 82 -16.44 0.15 1.98
CA SER A 82 -17.64 0.84 2.45
C SER A 82 -18.26 0.06 3.59
N ARG A 83 -18.55 0.74 4.70
CA ARG A 83 -19.14 0.13 5.91
C ARG A 83 -18.36 -1.10 6.39
N GLY A 84 -17.02 -1.00 6.34
CA GLY A 84 -16.09 -2.03 6.78
C GLY A 84 -15.92 -3.22 5.84
N ARG A 85 -16.54 -3.23 4.65
CA ARG A 85 -16.41 -4.30 3.65
C ARG A 85 -15.65 -3.83 2.44
N ARG A 86 -14.74 -4.65 1.92
CA ARG A 86 -13.99 -4.37 0.69
C ARG A 86 -14.95 -4.20 -0.50
N LEU A 87 -14.73 -3.14 -1.26
CA LEU A 87 -15.38 -2.86 -2.53
C LEU A 87 -14.65 -3.57 -3.66
N ARG A 88 -15.41 -3.92 -4.70
CA ARG A 88 -14.89 -4.57 -5.91
C ARG A 88 -15.65 -4.07 -7.12
N LEU A 89 -15.02 -4.17 -8.28
CA LEU A 89 -15.69 -3.97 -9.57
C LEU A 89 -16.66 -5.13 -9.83
N ASP A 90 -17.76 -4.85 -10.53
CA ASP A 90 -18.89 -5.77 -10.68
C ASP A 90 -18.51 -7.10 -11.34
N ASP A 91 -17.51 -7.09 -12.22
CA ASP A 91 -17.00 -8.23 -12.98
C ASP A 91 -15.84 -8.96 -12.30
N GLN A 92 -15.42 -8.54 -11.10
CA GLN A 92 -14.25 -9.08 -10.41
C GLN A 92 -14.60 -9.75 -9.08
N ARG A 93 -13.87 -10.81 -8.72
CA ARG A 93 -14.04 -11.50 -7.42
C ARG A 93 -13.52 -10.67 -6.26
N GLY A 94 -12.39 -10.00 -6.48
CA GLY A 94 -11.82 -8.95 -5.65
C GLY A 94 -11.10 -7.95 -6.56
N SER A 95 -10.99 -6.71 -6.12
CA SER A 95 -10.34 -5.64 -6.87
C SER A 95 -9.37 -4.86 -6.01
N TYR A 96 -8.32 -4.35 -6.63
CA TYR A 96 -7.39 -3.40 -6.02
C TYR A 96 -6.90 -2.40 -7.06
N LEU A 97 -6.54 -1.21 -6.60
CA LEU A 97 -5.88 -0.21 -7.43
C LEU A 97 -4.37 -0.39 -7.23
N GLU A 98 -3.65 -0.66 -8.31
CA GLU A 98 -2.19 -0.70 -8.26
C GLU A 98 -1.63 0.69 -8.59
N ILE A 99 -0.76 1.18 -7.71
CA ILE A 99 -0.10 2.47 -7.84
C ILE A 99 1.40 2.25 -7.72
N VAL A 100 2.17 2.70 -8.69
CA VAL A 100 3.63 2.55 -8.69
C VAL A 100 4.32 3.87 -8.45
N TYR A 101 5.51 3.81 -7.86
CA TYR A 101 6.37 4.96 -7.66
C TYR A 101 7.63 4.86 -8.52
N ASP A 102 7.82 5.89 -9.35
CA ASP A 102 8.97 6.03 -10.23
C ASP A 102 9.92 7.10 -9.66
N GLY A 103 11.05 6.69 -9.08
CA GLY A 103 12.09 7.62 -8.60
C GLY A 103 12.93 7.12 -7.42
N PRO A 104 13.76 8.00 -6.83
CA PRO A 104 14.58 7.66 -5.66
C PRO A 104 13.73 7.44 -4.39
N LEU A 105 14.21 6.67 -3.42
CA LEU A 105 13.47 6.36 -2.18
C LEU A 105 13.35 7.53 -1.19
N ASP A 106 13.78 8.73 -1.56
CA ASP A 106 13.68 9.95 -0.75
C ASP A 106 12.33 10.69 -0.93
N GLY A 107 11.41 10.13 -1.73
CA GLY A 107 10.08 10.69 -2.00
C GLY A 107 10.05 11.76 -3.09
N SER A 108 11.16 12.05 -3.77
CA SER A 108 11.23 13.06 -4.85
C SER A 108 10.71 12.60 -6.22
N GLY A 109 10.36 11.32 -6.34
CA GLY A 109 9.81 10.68 -7.53
C GLY A 109 8.32 10.97 -7.74
N THR A 110 7.68 10.17 -8.59
CA THR A 110 6.29 10.37 -9.01
C THR A 110 5.47 9.10 -8.82
N TRP A 111 4.27 9.25 -8.27
CA TRP A 111 3.28 8.19 -8.19
C TRP A 111 2.43 8.14 -9.47
N ARG A 112 2.08 6.93 -9.90
CA ARG A 112 1.28 6.69 -11.09
C ARG A 112 0.33 5.52 -10.91
N ASP A 113 -0.92 5.73 -11.26
CA ASP A 113 -1.93 4.68 -11.25
C ASP A 113 -1.73 3.74 -12.44
N LEU A 114 -1.65 2.44 -12.16
CA LEU A 114 -1.69 1.40 -13.19
C LEU A 114 -3.13 0.95 -13.49
N GLY A 115 -4.08 1.30 -12.62
CA GLY A 115 -5.49 1.01 -12.76
C GLY A 115 -5.97 -0.11 -11.84
N TRP A 116 -7.26 -0.43 -11.98
CA TRP A 116 -7.91 -1.46 -11.18
C TRP A 116 -7.61 -2.85 -11.73
N LEU A 117 -7.06 -3.71 -10.88
CA LEU A 117 -6.70 -5.08 -11.19
C LEU A 117 -7.56 -6.04 -10.38
N GLN A 118 -7.74 -7.25 -10.94
CA GLN A 118 -8.44 -8.33 -10.28
C GLN A 118 -7.50 -9.08 -9.34
N ASP A 119 -8.00 -9.42 -8.15
CA ASP A 119 -7.33 -10.32 -7.21
C ASP A 119 -7.60 -11.78 -7.62
N ASP A 120 -6.84 -12.26 -8.60
CA ASP A 120 -7.07 -13.57 -9.24
C ASP A 120 -6.77 -14.77 -8.32
N PHE A 121 -5.86 -14.58 -7.37
CA PHE A 121 -5.37 -15.65 -6.50
C PHE A 121 -5.93 -15.58 -5.08
N GLY A 122 -6.77 -14.58 -4.76
CA GLY A 122 -7.26 -14.35 -3.39
C GLY A 122 -6.13 -13.97 -2.44
N GLU A 123 -5.06 -13.37 -2.98
CA GLU A 123 -3.87 -12.99 -2.21
C GLU A 123 -4.24 -12.00 -1.11
N PHE A 124 -5.28 -11.19 -1.36
CA PHE A 124 -5.73 -10.15 -0.46
C PHE A 124 -7.07 -10.48 0.22
N ASP A 125 -7.45 -11.76 0.32
CA ASP A 125 -8.62 -12.21 1.09
C ASP A 125 -8.52 -11.78 2.56
N ALA A 126 -7.30 -11.70 3.10
CA ALA A 126 -7.04 -11.19 4.45
C ALA A 126 -7.44 -9.72 4.63
N HIS A 127 -7.56 -8.96 3.54
CA HIS A 127 -7.91 -7.55 3.51
C HIS A 127 -9.39 -7.30 3.17
N ASP A 128 -10.29 -8.28 3.36
CA ASP A 128 -11.72 -8.12 3.06
C ASP A 128 -12.48 -7.22 4.04
N ARG A 129 -11.85 -6.89 5.17
CA ARG A 129 -12.41 -6.00 6.21
C ARG A 129 -11.48 -4.84 6.49
N PHE A 130 -12.07 -3.65 6.59
CA PHE A 130 -11.32 -2.47 7.02
C PHE A 130 -10.86 -2.64 8.47
N GLY A 131 -9.59 -2.38 8.76
CA GLY A 131 -9.05 -2.55 10.09
C GLY A 131 -8.80 -4.00 10.52
N GLY A 132 -8.86 -4.93 9.57
CA GLY A 132 -8.63 -6.36 9.77
C GLY A 132 -7.23 -6.72 10.22
#